data_AF-A0A520N4Z4-F1
#
_entry.id   AF-A0A520N4Z4-F1
#
_cell.length_a   1.000
_cell.length_b   1.000
_cell.length_c   1.000
_cell.angle_alpha   90.00
_cell.angle_beta   90.00
_cell.angle_gamma   90.00
#
_symmetry.space_group_name_H-M   'P 1'
#
loop_
_entity.id
_entity.type
_entity.pdbx_description
1 polymer ?
#
loop_
_entity_poly.entity_id
_entity_poly.type
_entity_poly.pdbx_seq_one_letter_code
_entity_poly.pdbx_strand_id
1 'polypeptide(L)'
;MKKFKSFIFLVFIFSVSADEISQNIDIKKLHVDPEEDAYVVSFKGTPTLFVFEDIKIKKPKRRLLKKLRFINDDDEYAVKVFDKNGTELIAIGIGNPFYATYEHIGYEDREFMGGPVSSADIEIAIPLEFEPELFIISRRDNLGNFKDFQEILLP
;
A
#
# COMPACT_ATOMS: atom_id res chain seq x y z
N MET A 1 -64.23 51.72 -7.97
CA MET A 1 -63.36 51.42 -6.80
C MET A 1 -62.42 50.26 -7.16
N LYS A 2 -61.15 50.53 -7.47
CA LYS A 2 -60.14 49.49 -7.77
C LYS A 2 -59.47 49.05 -6.47
N LYS A 3 -59.62 47.79 -6.09
CA LYS A 3 -58.99 47.19 -4.89
C LYS A 3 -57.53 46.86 -5.22
N PHE A 4 -56.59 47.57 -4.61
CA PHE A 4 -55.17 47.20 -4.66
C PHE A 4 -54.96 45.96 -3.77
N LYS A 5 -54.60 44.83 -4.38
CA LYS A 5 -54.17 43.63 -3.63
C LYS A 5 -52.69 43.82 -3.28
N SER A 6 -52.39 44.00 -2.00
CA SER A 6 -51.02 44.00 -1.49
C SER A 6 -50.47 42.57 -1.54
N PHE A 7 -49.33 42.37 -2.22
CA PHE A 7 -48.63 41.10 -2.28
C PHE A 7 -47.43 41.17 -1.32
N ILE A 8 -47.46 40.39 -0.24
CA ILE A 8 -46.36 40.31 0.73
C ILE A 8 -45.39 39.24 0.23
N PHE A 9 -44.15 39.64 -0.05
CA PHE A 9 -43.06 38.74 -0.42
C PHE A 9 -42.22 38.45 0.83
N LEU A 10 -42.28 37.21 1.32
CA LEU A 10 -41.53 36.75 2.48
C LEU A 10 -40.21 36.13 2.00
N VAL A 11 -39.08 36.76 2.30
CA VAL A 11 -37.74 36.23 1.98
C VAL A 11 -37.21 35.48 3.20
N PHE A 12 -37.06 34.16 3.09
CA PHE A 12 -36.34 33.35 4.07
C PHE A 12 -34.85 33.41 3.78
N ILE A 13 -34.07 33.87 4.76
CA ILE A 13 -32.60 33.88 4.71
C ILE A 13 -32.13 32.69 5.56
N PHE A 14 -31.67 31.61 4.91
CA PHE A 14 -31.03 30.50 5.60
C PHE A 14 -29.56 30.82 5.81
N SER A 15 -29.12 30.85 7.06
CA SER A 15 -27.70 31.00 7.41
C SER A 15 -27.14 29.62 7.68
N VAL A 16 -26.16 29.19 6.88
CA VAL A 16 -25.38 27.98 7.14
C VAL A 16 -24.12 28.41 7.90
N SER A 17 -23.95 27.97 9.14
CA SER A 17 -22.69 28.08 9.87
C SER A 17 -21.92 26.78 9.70
N ALA A 18 -20.66 26.87 9.29
CA ALA A 18 -19.74 25.73 9.35
C ALA A 18 -19.17 25.66 10.77
N ASP A 19 -19.36 24.54 11.45
CA ASP A 19 -18.56 24.23 12.64
C ASP A 19 -17.15 23.84 12.16
N GLU A 20 -16.14 24.57 12.62
CA GLU A 20 -14.75 24.18 12.41
C GLU A 20 -14.47 22.93 13.26
N ILE A 21 -14.55 21.78 12.62
CA ILE A 21 -14.09 20.52 13.19
C ILE A 21 -12.56 20.60 13.25
N SER A 22 -12.03 21.05 14.40
CA SER A 22 -10.61 20.91 14.74
C SER A 22 -10.31 19.45 15.05
N GLN A 23 -10.30 18.60 14.02
CA GLN A 23 -9.71 17.27 14.13
C GLN A 23 -8.21 17.45 14.30
N ASN A 24 -7.69 16.98 15.43
CA ASN A 24 -6.25 16.86 15.65
C ASN A 24 -5.76 15.77 14.69
N ILE A 25 -5.26 16.16 13.51
CA ILE A 25 -4.80 15.22 12.48
C ILE A 25 -3.48 14.64 12.98
N ASP A 26 -3.53 13.41 13.47
CA ASP A 26 -2.34 12.63 13.79
C ASP A 26 -1.67 12.20 12.47
N ILE A 27 -0.61 12.91 12.08
CA ILE A 27 0.11 12.65 10.82
C ILE A 27 1.00 11.44 11.04
N LYS A 28 0.54 10.27 10.57
CA LYS A 28 1.34 9.04 10.59
C LYS A 28 2.42 9.05 9.52
N LYS A 29 3.64 8.68 9.90
CA LYS A 29 4.79 8.55 9.01
C LYS A 29 4.58 7.32 8.12
N LEU A 30 4.42 7.53 6.81
CA LEU A 30 4.23 6.43 5.85
C LEU A 30 5.55 5.73 5.44
N HIS A 31 6.70 6.30 5.80
CA HIS A 31 8.02 5.82 5.39
C HIS A 31 8.80 5.24 6.57
N VAL A 32 9.67 4.29 6.28
CA VAL A 32 10.51 3.63 7.28
C VAL A 32 11.95 4.10 7.13
N ASP A 33 12.60 4.49 8.22
CA ASP A 33 14.02 4.83 8.26
C ASP A 33 14.87 3.59 8.60
N PRO A 34 16.00 3.33 7.93
CA PRO A 34 16.87 2.19 8.25
C PRO A 34 17.49 2.23 9.64
N GLU A 35 17.55 3.40 10.27
CA GLU A 35 18.11 3.60 11.60
C GLU A 35 17.06 3.49 12.72
N GLU A 36 15.78 3.42 12.37
CA GLU A 36 14.65 3.25 13.28
C GLU A 36 14.12 1.81 13.26
N ASP A 37 13.48 1.40 14.36
CA ASP A 37 12.81 0.10 14.41
C ASP A 37 11.50 0.15 13.61
N ALA A 38 11.20 -0.98 12.96
CA ALA A 38 10.01 -1.17 12.14
C ALA A 38 9.55 -2.62 12.25
N TYR A 39 8.29 -2.88 11.90
CA TYR A 39 7.87 -4.25 11.63
C TYR A 39 8.53 -4.70 10.34
N VAL A 40 9.33 -5.76 10.41
CA VAL A 40 9.87 -6.44 9.25
C VAL A 40 9.14 -7.78 9.12
N VAL A 41 8.32 -7.85 8.08
CA VAL A 41 7.47 -9.01 7.77
C VAL A 41 8.16 -9.82 6.70
N SER A 42 8.20 -11.14 6.87
CA SER A 42 8.82 -12.07 5.93
C SER A 42 7.77 -13.01 5.35
N PHE A 43 7.81 -13.17 4.03
CA PHE A 43 6.98 -14.10 3.27
C PHE A 43 7.85 -15.00 2.42
N LYS A 44 7.42 -16.25 2.27
CA LYS A 44 7.89 -17.12 1.21
C LYS A 44 6.86 -17.17 0.10
N GLY A 45 7.23 -16.73 -1.08
CA GLY A 45 6.34 -16.61 -2.23
C GLY A 45 6.65 -17.62 -3.33
N THR A 46 5.60 -18.02 -4.05
CA THR A 46 5.62 -18.50 -5.43
C THR A 46 4.67 -17.61 -6.24
N PRO A 47 4.66 -17.68 -7.59
CA PRO A 47 3.76 -16.86 -8.41
C PRO A 47 2.26 -17.01 -8.08
N THR A 48 1.88 -18.07 -7.37
CA THR A 48 0.49 -18.40 -7.04
C THR A 48 0.17 -18.44 -5.55
N LEU A 49 1.18 -18.41 -4.67
CA LEU A 49 0.97 -18.57 -3.23
C LEU A 49 2.06 -17.84 -2.43
N PHE A 50 1.64 -17.07 -1.44
CA PHE A 50 2.50 -16.43 -0.45
C PHE A 50 2.23 -17.06 0.92
N VAL A 51 3.28 -17.41 1.64
CA VAL A 51 3.21 -17.99 2.98
C VAL A 51 3.86 -17.01 3.93
N PHE A 52 3.11 -16.55 4.93
CA PHE A 52 3.66 -15.77 6.04
C PHE A 52 4.66 -16.63 6.81
N GLU A 53 5.86 -16.10 7.02
CA GLU A 53 6.88 -16.76 7.82
C GLU A 53 6.98 -16.15 9.21
N ASP A 54 7.11 -14.82 9.30
CA ASP A 54 7.36 -14.14 10.57
C ASP A 54 7.15 -12.62 10.47
N ILE A 55 6.95 -11.98 11.64
CA ILE A 55 6.95 -10.54 11.82
C ILE A 55 7.83 -10.18 13.03
N LYS A 56 8.84 -9.34 12.82
CA LYS A 56 9.78 -8.91 13.88
C LYS A 56 9.89 -7.41 13.94
N ILE A 57 10.00 -6.87 15.15
CA ILE A 57 10.42 -5.49 15.36
C ILE A 57 11.94 -5.46 15.31
N LYS A 58 12.48 -4.87 14.24
CA LYS A 58 13.92 -4.67 14.04
C LYS A 58 14.17 -3.52 13.07
N LYS A 59 15.39 -2.98 13.08
CA LYS A 59 15.86 -2.08 12.04
C LYS A 59 15.86 -2.75 10.66
N PRO A 60 15.16 -2.21 9.65
CA PRO A 60 15.12 -2.80 8.32
C PRO A 60 16.44 -2.59 7.59
N LYS A 61 16.81 -3.57 6.76
CA LYS A 61 18.04 -3.47 5.95
C LYS A 61 17.90 -2.33 4.94
N ARG A 62 18.93 -1.51 4.73
CA ARG A 62 18.91 -0.44 3.70
C ARG A 62 18.52 -0.93 2.29
N ARG A 63 18.94 -2.14 1.90
CA ARG A 63 18.57 -2.76 0.61
C ARG A 63 17.06 -3.02 0.52
N LEU A 64 16.43 -3.37 1.64
CA LEU A 64 15.00 -3.64 1.72
C LEU A 64 14.22 -2.34 1.42
N LEU A 65 14.59 -1.24 2.06
CA LEU A 65 13.94 0.06 1.85
C LEU A 65 14.07 0.62 0.43
N LYS A 66 15.16 0.30 -0.28
CA LYS A 66 15.29 0.68 -1.71
C LYS A 66 14.27 -0.03 -2.61
N LYS A 67 13.79 -1.21 -2.18
CA LYS A 67 12.83 -2.03 -2.94
C LYS A 67 11.39 -1.80 -2.48
N LEU A 68 11.21 -1.37 -1.24
CA LEU A 68 9.90 -1.07 -0.66
C LEU A 68 9.58 0.39 -0.86
N ARG A 69 8.81 0.65 -1.91
CA ARG A 69 8.27 1.96 -2.23
C ARG A 69 6.76 1.85 -2.32
N PHE A 70 6.09 2.99 -2.38
CA PHE A 70 4.71 3.01 -2.85
C PHE A 70 4.61 2.31 -4.21
N ILE A 71 3.45 1.70 -4.44
CA ILE A 71 3.14 1.05 -5.71
C ILE A 71 3.42 2.02 -6.87
N ASN A 72 4.12 1.51 -7.88
CA ASN A 72 4.42 2.19 -9.14
C ASN A 72 4.18 1.23 -10.32
N ASP A 73 4.42 1.73 -11.53
CA ASP A 73 4.11 1.02 -12.77
C ASP A 73 4.98 -0.21 -13.02
N ASP A 74 6.15 -0.32 -12.39
CA ASP A 74 7.04 -1.48 -12.52
C ASP A 74 6.64 -2.64 -11.60
N ASP A 75 5.74 -2.39 -10.64
CA ASP A 75 5.31 -3.43 -9.69
C ASP A 75 4.28 -4.37 -10.33
N GLU A 76 4.62 -5.66 -10.38
CA GLU A 76 3.68 -6.72 -10.74
C GLU A 76 2.93 -7.23 -9.51
N TYR A 77 3.55 -7.19 -8.33
CA TYR A 77 2.97 -7.61 -7.07
C TYR A 77 3.01 -6.47 -6.05
N ALA A 78 2.01 -6.45 -5.18
CA ALA A 78 1.91 -5.52 -4.05
C ALA A 78 1.39 -6.22 -2.79
N VAL A 79 1.77 -5.67 -1.64
CA VAL A 79 1.22 -6.05 -0.34
C VAL A 79 0.46 -4.86 0.23
N LYS A 80 -0.85 -5.01 0.39
CA LYS A 80 -1.70 -4.06 1.10
C LYS A 80 -1.78 -4.47 2.56
N VAL A 81 -1.66 -3.49 3.44
CA VAL A 81 -1.62 -3.67 4.89
C VAL A 81 -2.88 -3.06 5.50
N PHE A 82 -3.59 -3.83 6.32
CA PHE A 82 -4.84 -3.42 6.96
C PHE A 82 -4.73 -3.49 8.48
N ASP A 83 -5.43 -2.58 9.15
CA ASP A 83 -5.62 -2.62 10.60
C ASP A 83 -6.76 -3.56 11.00
N LYS A 84 -6.96 -3.72 12.32
CA LYS A 84 -8.05 -4.50 12.91
C LYS A 84 -9.47 -4.05 12.52
N ASN A 85 -9.63 -2.81 12.04
CA ASN A 85 -10.91 -2.26 11.62
C ASN A 85 -11.17 -2.50 10.12
N GLY A 86 -10.21 -3.11 9.40
CA GLY A 86 -10.26 -3.25 7.94
C GLY A 86 -9.90 -1.97 7.19
N THR A 87 -9.24 -1.01 7.85
CA THR A 87 -8.74 0.20 7.19
C THR A 87 -7.40 -0.09 6.54
N GLU A 88 -7.27 0.23 5.25
CA GLU A 88 -5.99 0.14 4.55
C GLU A 88 -5.02 1.20 5.11
N LEU A 89 -3.92 0.74 5.70
CA LEU A 89 -2.87 1.58 6.27
C LEU A 89 -1.87 2.01 5.21
N ILE A 90 -1.43 1.08 4.36
CA ILE A 90 -0.47 1.31 3.29
C ILE A 90 -0.52 0.20 2.25
N ALA A 91 -0.19 0.54 1.00
CA ALA A 91 0.06 -0.43 -0.07
C ALA A 91 1.50 -0.30 -0.56
N ILE A 92 2.24 -1.42 -0.50
CA ILE A 92 3.67 -1.48 -0.79
C ILE A 92 3.90 -2.29 -2.06
N GLY A 93 4.55 -1.69 -3.05
CA GLY A 93 4.99 -2.38 -4.25
C GLY A 93 6.22 -3.25 -3.97
N ILE A 94 6.21 -4.50 -4.46
CA ILE A 94 7.31 -5.45 -4.26
C ILE A 94 7.95 -5.92 -5.59
N GLY A 95 7.69 -5.22 -6.69
CA GLY A 95 8.19 -5.56 -8.01
C GLY A 95 7.63 -6.88 -8.54
N ASN A 96 8.44 -7.59 -9.34
CA ASN A 96 8.24 -9.00 -9.63
C ASN A 96 9.30 -9.82 -8.86
N PRO A 97 8.97 -10.37 -7.68
CA PRO A 97 9.91 -11.18 -6.91
C PRO A 97 10.24 -12.51 -7.61
N PHE A 98 9.46 -12.90 -8.62
CA PHE A 98 9.61 -14.14 -9.37
C PHE A 98 10.36 -13.97 -10.69
N TYR A 99 11.07 -12.86 -10.88
CA TYR A 99 11.96 -12.62 -12.01
C TYR A 99 13.35 -12.20 -11.52
N ALA A 100 14.37 -12.98 -11.83
CA ALA A 100 15.75 -12.69 -11.49
C ALA A 100 16.45 -12.00 -12.67
N THR A 101 17.02 -10.81 -12.43
CA THR A 101 17.86 -10.11 -13.40
C THR A 101 19.30 -10.61 -13.34
N TYR A 102 19.94 -10.79 -14.49
CA TYR A 102 21.36 -11.13 -14.60
C TYR A 102 22.17 -9.84 -14.79
N GLU A 103 22.84 -9.36 -13.74
CA GLU A 103 23.59 -8.08 -13.77
C GLU A 103 25.10 -8.24 -14.08
N HIS A 104 25.51 -9.31 -14.78
CA HIS A 104 26.93 -9.57 -15.07
C HIS A 104 27.38 -9.03 -16.44
N ILE A 105 28.56 -8.39 -16.50
CA ILE A 105 29.28 -8.03 -17.72
C ILE A 105 29.50 -9.29 -18.57
N GLY A 106 29.19 -9.22 -19.87
CA GLY A 106 29.29 -10.36 -20.81
C GLY A 106 27.98 -11.05 -21.17
N TYR A 107 26.85 -10.56 -20.65
CA TYR A 107 25.51 -10.98 -21.10
C TYR A 107 24.79 -9.91 -21.93
N GLU A 108 25.49 -8.86 -22.34
CA GLU A 108 24.98 -7.70 -23.09
C GLU A 108 24.30 -8.09 -24.41
N ASP A 109 24.72 -9.20 -25.03
CA ASP A 109 24.18 -9.70 -26.30
C ASP A 109 22.96 -10.64 -26.15
N ARG A 110 22.45 -10.86 -24.93
CA ARG A 110 21.28 -11.72 -24.72
C ARG A 110 19.98 -10.95 -24.93
N GLU A 111 19.04 -11.57 -25.63
CA GLU A 111 17.69 -11.03 -25.87
C GLU A 111 16.92 -10.79 -24.56
N PHE A 112 17.19 -11.59 -23.52
CA PHE A 112 16.59 -11.47 -22.21
C PHE A 112 17.67 -11.41 -21.11
N MET A 113 17.64 -10.37 -20.29
CA MET A 113 18.58 -10.10 -19.20
C MET A 113 18.11 -10.68 -17.85
N GLY A 114 17.36 -11.78 -17.89
CA GLY A 114 16.78 -12.39 -16.70
C GLY A 114 15.95 -13.64 -17.00
N GLY A 115 15.35 -14.20 -15.96
CA GLY A 115 14.46 -15.35 -16.10
C GLY A 115 13.55 -15.57 -14.89
N PRO A 116 12.47 -16.35 -15.06
CA PRO A 116 11.55 -16.65 -13.98
C PRO A 116 12.23 -17.52 -12.91
N VAL A 117 11.86 -17.29 -11.64
CA VAL A 117 12.23 -18.15 -10.52
C VAL A 117 10.97 -18.77 -9.90
N SER A 118 11.09 -20.00 -9.41
CA SER A 118 9.96 -20.76 -8.86
C SER A 118 9.49 -20.27 -7.50
N SER A 119 10.38 -19.62 -6.74
CA SER A 119 10.10 -19.11 -5.41
C SER A 119 11.02 -17.94 -5.05
N ALA A 120 10.57 -17.09 -4.13
CA ALA A 120 11.37 -16.00 -3.60
C ALA A 120 11.07 -15.75 -2.12
N ASP A 121 12.09 -15.30 -1.39
CA ASP A 121 11.96 -14.77 -0.05
C ASP A 121 11.71 -13.27 -0.16
N ILE A 122 10.58 -12.81 0.36
CA ILE A 122 10.13 -11.42 0.30
C ILE A 122 10.12 -10.89 1.73
N GLU A 123 10.84 -9.80 1.97
CA GLU A 123 10.68 -9.01 3.20
C GLU A 123 9.92 -7.72 2.83
N ILE A 124 9.07 -7.23 3.72
CA ILE A 124 8.55 -5.86 3.72
C ILE A 124 8.82 -5.19 5.07
N ALA A 125 8.79 -3.86 5.10
CA ALA A 125 9.03 -3.04 6.28
C ALA A 125 7.86 -2.08 6.45
N ILE A 126 7.31 -2.02 7.66
CA ILE A 126 6.12 -1.26 8.00
C ILE A 126 6.42 -0.40 9.23
N PRO A 127 6.09 0.91 9.23
CA PRO A 127 6.27 1.77 10.40
C PRO A 127 5.59 1.21 11.65
N LEU A 128 6.18 1.40 12.83
CA LEU A 128 5.59 0.90 14.09
C LEU A 128 4.27 1.59 14.48
N GLU A 129 4.01 2.78 13.93
CA GLU A 129 2.76 3.53 14.09
C GLU A 129 1.55 2.82 13.45
N PHE A 130 1.81 1.82 12.62
CA PHE A 130 0.82 0.95 12.02
C PHE A 130 0.70 -0.31 12.87
N GLU A 131 -0.53 -0.67 13.22
CA GLU A 131 -0.87 -1.91 13.92
C GLU A 131 -1.43 -2.88 12.86
N PRO A 132 -0.58 -3.58 12.08
CA PRO A 132 -1.05 -4.45 11.01
C PRO A 132 -1.75 -5.69 11.60
N GLU A 133 -2.86 -6.08 11.00
CA GLU A 133 -3.63 -7.28 11.36
C GLU A 133 -3.83 -8.22 10.16
N LEU A 134 -3.94 -7.64 8.97
CA LEU A 134 -4.22 -8.37 7.72
C LEU A 134 -3.32 -7.87 6.60
N PHE A 135 -2.80 -8.81 5.83
CA PHE A 135 -2.15 -8.53 4.55
C PHE A 135 -3.00 -9.06 3.39
N ILE A 136 -3.14 -8.24 2.36
CA ILE A 136 -3.70 -8.66 1.08
C ILE A 136 -2.61 -8.58 0.02
N ILE A 137 -2.33 -9.72 -0.61
CA ILE A 137 -1.44 -9.80 -1.76
C ILE A 137 -2.25 -9.52 -3.02
N SER A 138 -1.82 -8.50 -3.75
CA SER A 138 -2.41 -8.11 -5.02
C SER A 138 -1.43 -8.35 -6.15
N ARG A 139 -1.96 -8.75 -7.31
CA ARG A 139 -1.19 -8.93 -8.55
C ARG A 139 -1.78 -8.06 -9.65
N ARG A 140 -0.91 -7.44 -10.44
CA ARG A 140 -1.30 -6.69 -11.63
C ARG A 140 -1.81 -7.64 -12.72
N ASP A 141 -2.98 -7.35 -13.26
CA ASP A 141 -3.54 -8.06 -14.40
C ASP A 141 -2.98 -7.53 -15.73
N ASN A 142 -3.34 -8.19 -16.84
CA ASN A 142 -2.90 -7.80 -18.19
C ASN A 142 -3.37 -6.40 -18.62
N LEU A 143 -4.34 -5.81 -17.91
CA LEU A 143 -4.84 -4.46 -18.15
C LEU A 143 -4.12 -3.43 -17.25
N GLY A 144 -3.18 -3.87 -16.42
CA GLY A 144 -2.44 -3.01 -15.51
C GLY A 144 -3.13 -2.76 -14.17
N ASN A 145 -4.25 -3.42 -13.84
CA ASN A 145 -4.95 -3.21 -12.58
C ASN A 145 -4.50 -4.21 -11.52
N PHE A 146 -4.30 -3.76 -10.28
CA PHE A 146 -4.09 -4.68 -9.17
C PHE A 146 -5.38 -5.41 -8.80
N LYS A 147 -5.32 -6.74 -8.79
CA LYS A 147 -6.36 -7.65 -8.32
C LYS A 147 -5.87 -8.36 -7.08
N ASP A 148 -6.68 -8.31 -6.03
CA ASP A 148 -6.43 -9.05 -4.81
C ASP A 148 -6.61 -10.54 -5.09
N PHE A 149 -5.61 -11.35 -4.71
CA PHE A 149 -5.66 -12.79 -4.98
C PHE A 149 -5.37 -13.65 -3.75
N GLN A 150 -4.80 -13.08 -2.68
CA GLN A 150 -4.58 -13.81 -1.45
C GLN A 150 -4.69 -12.91 -0.22
N GLU A 151 -5.37 -13.41 0.80
CA GLU A 151 -5.46 -12.79 2.13
C GLU A 151 -4.62 -13.60 3.13
N ILE A 152 -3.94 -12.89 4.04
CA ILE A 152 -3.08 -13.47 5.07
C ILE A 152 -3.34 -12.74 6.37
N LEU A 153 -4.02 -13.43 7.30
CA LEU A 153 -4.25 -12.95 8.65
C LEU A 153 -2.99 -13.15 9.49
N LEU A 154 -2.64 -12.13 10.28
CA LEU A 154 -1.61 -12.28 11.29
C LEU A 154 -2.13 -13.09 12.49
N PRO A 155 -1.27 -13.90 13.14
CA PRO A 155 -1.64 -14.74 14.28
C PRO A 155 -1.79 -13.97 15.60
#